data_AF-D2S3L6-F1
#
_entry.id   AF-D2S3L6-F1
#
_cell.length_a   1.000
_cell.length_b   1.000
_cell.length_c   1.000
_cell.angle_alpha   90.00
_cell.angle_beta   90.00
_cell.angle_gamma   90.00
#
_symmetry.space_group_name_H-M   'P 1'
#
loop_
_entity.id
_entity.type
_entity.pdbx_description
1 polymer ?
#
loop_
_entity_poly.entity_id
_entity_poly.type
_entity_poly.pdbx_seq_one_letter_code
_entity_poly.pdbx_strand_id
1 'polypeptide(L)'
;MTTYEYRVTGCGGGVWRRSEWTDREDALEGYERASDEWDGVIGFERREPGDDSTIQRKQSPDADEWIDVTADMIHFEDEEVPA
;
A
#
# COMPACT_ATOMS: atom_id res chain seq x y z
N MET A 1 3.71 -13.55 16.83
CA MET A 1 4.15 -12.78 15.65
C MET A 1 2.92 -12.10 15.13
N THR A 2 2.94 -10.78 14.99
CA THR A 2 1.82 -10.03 14.41
C THR A 2 1.90 -10.20 12.90
N THR A 3 0.89 -10.82 12.30
CA THR A 3 0.78 -10.92 10.84
C THR A 3 0.10 -9.65 10.36
N TYR A 4 0.70 -8.96 9.39
CA TYR A 4 0.14 -7.77 8.75
C TYR A 4 -0.31 -8.12 7.34
N GLU A 5 -1.29 -7.37 6.82
CA GLU A 5 -1.52 -7.26 5.39
C GLU A 5 -0.74 -6.05 4.86
N TYR A 6 -0.20 -6.17 3.66
CA TYR A 6 0.62 -5.15 3.01
C TYR A 6 -0.11 -4.56 1.82
N ARG A 7 0.15 -3.29 1.53
CA ARG A 7 -0.39 -2.62 0.35
C ARG A 7 0.66 -1.77 -0.32
N VAL A 8 0.49 -1.60 -1.61
CA VAL A 8 1.18 -0.58 -2.40
C VAL A 8 0.11 0.33 -2.95
N THR A 9 0.21 1.62 -2.63
CA THR A 9 -0.71 2.65 -3.12
C THR A 9 0.06 3.66 -3.95
N GLY A 10 -0.57 4.24 -4.95
CA GLY A 10 0.08 5.31 -5.71
C GLY A 10 -0.88 6.19 -6.48
N CYS A 11 -0.42 7.39 -6.80
CA CYS A 11 -1.16 8.40 -7.54
C CYS A 11 -0.35 8.87 -8.73
N GLY A 12 -0.88 8.63 -9.92
CA GLY A 12 -0.24 8.97 -11.19
C GLY A 12 -1.25 9.36 -12.24
N GLY A 13 -1.00 10.43 -13.00
CA GLY A 13 -1.91 10.91 -14.04
C GLY A 13 -3.31 11.31 -13.54
N GLY A 14 -3.47 11.55 -12.24
CA GLY A 14 -4.75 11.89 -11.60
C GLY A 14 -5.57 10.69 -11.10
N VAL A 15 -5.08 9.46 -11.27
CA VAL A 15 -5.75 8.22 -10.85
C VAL A 15 -5.02 7.60 -9.66
N TRP A 16 -5.78 7.12 -8.68
CA TRP A 16 -5.26 6.34 -7.56
C TRP A 16 -5.29 4.85 -7.86
N ARG A 17 -4.20 4.15 -7.56
CA ARG A 17 -4.03 2.70 -7.72
C ARG A 17 -3.68 2.05 -6.39
N ARG A 18 -4.14 0.81 -6.21
CA ARG A 18 -3.82 -0.02 -5.05
C ARG A 18 -3.56 -1.47 -5.46
N SER A 19 -2.67 -2.12 -4.75
CA SER A 19 -2.52 -3.58 -4.77
C SER A 19 -2.25 -4.06 -3.34
N GLU A 20 -2.70 -5.27 -3.01
CA GLU A 20 -2.73 -5.79 -1.64
C GLU A 20 -2.17 -7.22 -1.57
N TRP A 21 -1.49 -7.55 -0.47
CA TRP A 21 -0.84 -8.84 -0.25
C TRP A 21 -0.90 -9.24 1.23
N THR A 22 -0.91 -10.54 1.50
CA THR A 22 -0.78 -11.09 2.85
C THR A 22 0.66 -11.49 3.19
N ASP A 23 1.52 -11.62 2.17
CA ASP A 23 2.95 -11.87 2.30
C ASP A 23 3.76 -10.59 2.07
N ARG A 24 4.86 -10.43 2.81
CA ARG A 24 5.71 -9.23 2.72
C ARG A 24 6.60 -9.26 1.48
N GLU A 25 7.18 -10.41 1.14
CA GLU A 25 8.13 -10.52 0.02
C GLU A 25 7.41 -10.26 -1.30
N ASP A 26 6.21 -10.80 -1.47
CA ASP A 26 5.37 -10.52 -2.64
C ASP A 26 5.00 -9.03 -2.73
N ALA A 27 4.72 -8.38 -1.60
CA ALA A 27 4.43 -6.95 -1.56
C ALA A 27 5.66 -6.09 -1.93
N LEU A 28 6.87 -6.54 -1.60
CA LEU A 28 8.12 -5.86 -1.98
C LEU A 28 8.34 -5.95 -3.49
N GLU A 29 8.15 -7.13 -4.09
CA GLU A 29 8.21 -7.31 -5.54
C GLU A 29 7.14 -6.44 -6.23
N GLY A 30 5.93 -6.42 -5.67
CA GLY A 30 4.84 -5.55 -6.14
C GLY A 30 5.19 -4.06 -6.07
N TYR A 31 5.90 -3.62 -5.03
CA TYR A 31 6.36 -2.25 -4.87
C TYR A 31 7.42 -1.87 -5.91
N GLU A 32 8.41 -2.74 -6.17
CA GLU A 32 9.42 -2.51 -7.21
C GLU A 32 8.74 -2.36 -8.57
N ARG A 33 7.85 -3.30 -8.93
CA ARG A 33 7.10 -3.22 -10.19
C ARG A 33 6.26 -1.94 -10.28
N ALA A 34 5.57 -1.57 -9.22
CA ALA A 34 4.80 -0.32 -9.18
C ALA A 34 5.72 0.90 -9.38
N SER A 35 6.92 0.90 -8.78
CA SER A 35 7.91 1.99 -8.93
C SER A 35 8.40 2.16 -10.35
N ASP A 36 8.46 1.08 -11.13
CA ASP A 36 8.82 1.13 -12.55
C ASP A 36 7.63 1.49 -13.46
N GLU A 37 6.41 1.05 -13.12
CA GLU A 37 5.23 1.14 -14.00
C GLU A 37 4.29 2.31 -13.70
N TRP A 38 4.26 2.81 -12.47
CA TRP A 38 3.32 3.86 -12.06
C TRP A 38 4.00 5.21 -12.16
N ASP A 39 3.59 6.02 -13.14
CA ASP A 39 4.01 7.42 -13.28
C ASP A 39 3.42 8.28 -12.15
N GLY A 40 3.98 8.20 -10.94
CA GLY A 40 3.35 8.78 -9.77
C GLY A 40 4.12 8.70 -8.46
N VAL A 41 3.50 9.20 -7.40
CA VAL A 41 3.96 8.97 -6.02
C VAL A 41 3.44 7.62 -5.58
N ILE A 42 4.30 6.82 -4.96
CA ILE A 42 3.98 5.48 -4.46
C ILE A 42 4.27 5.43 -2.96
N GLY A 43 3.44 4.69 -2.22
CA GLY A 43 3.61 4.40 -0.81
C GLY A 43 3.55 2.90 -0.56
N PHE A 44 4.32 2.46 0.42
CA PHE A 44 4.26 1.10 0.95
C PHE A 44 3.55 1.12 2.31
N GLU A 45 2.56 0.27 2.48
CA GLU A 45 1.66 0.27 3.63
C GLU A 45 1.58 -1.09 4.28
N ARG A 46 1.18 -1.08 5.55
CA ARG A 46 0.73 -2.27 6.27
C ARG A 46 -0.46 -1.96 7.15
N ARG A 47 -1.29 -2.96 7.45
CA ARG A 47 -2.40 -2.88 8.41
C ARG A 47 -2.58 -4.20 9.14
N GLU A 48 -3.27 -4.16 10.27
CA GLU A 48 -3.86 -5.37 10.84
C GLU A 48 -4.87 -5.96 9.85
N PRO A 49 -4.96 -7.31 9.73
CA PRO A 49 -5.80 -7.94 8.73
C PRO A 49 -7.26 -7.47 8.80
N GLY A 50 -7.75 -6.90 7.69
CA GLY A 50 -9.12 -6.39 7.58
C GLY A 50 -9.45 -5.12 8.36
N ASP A 51 -8.47 -4.43 8.98
CA ASP A 51 -8.71 -3.20 9.75
C ASP A 51 -7.97 -1.99 9.16
N ASP A 52 -8.69 -1.21 8.35
CA ASP A 52 -8.16 0.01 7.73
C ASP A 52 -7.88 1.15 8.72
N SER A 53 -8.36 1.06 9.97
CA SER A 53 -8.03 2.06 10.99
C SER A 53 -6.61 1.94 11.53
N THR A 54 -5.91 0.86 11.16
CA THR A 54 -4.57 0.50 11.64
C THR A 54 -3.48 0.69 10.58
N ILE A 55 -3.82 1.32 9.45
CA ILE A 55 -2.88 1.53 8.36
C ILE A 55 -1.67 2.32 8.85
N GLN A 56 -0.50 1.80 8.55
CA GLN A 56 0.78 2.47 8.70
C GLN A 56 1.43 2.56 7.33
N ARG A 57 2.04 3.71 7.00
CA ARG A 57 2.65 3.97 5.70
C ARG A 57 4.13 4.34 5.82
N LYS A 58 4.89 3.94 4.80
CA LYS A 58 6.24 4.38 4.50
C LYS A 58 6.30 4.91 3.05
N GLN A 59 7.19 5.87 2.81
CA GLN A 59 7.44 6.35 1.45
C GLN A 59 8.13 5.30 0.58
N SER A 60 8.96 4.44 1.18
CA SER A 60 9.56 3.26 0.54
C SER A 60 9.69 2.14 1.55
N PRO A 61 9.77 0.86 1.13
CA PRO A 61 9.87 -0.26 2.06
C PRO A 61 11.08 -0.20 3.01
N ASP A 62 12.17 0.43 2.56
CA ASP A 62 13.43 0.59 3.31
C ASP A 62 13.46 1.81 4.23
N ALA A 63 12.44 2.68 4.19
CA ALA A 63 12.38 3.82 5.11
C ALA A 63 12.38 3.32 6.57
N ASP A 64 13.02 4.04 7.48
CA ASP A 64 13.17 3.57 8.86
C ASP A 64 11.83 3.53 9.62
N GLU A 65 11.00 4.56 9.47
CA GLU A 65 9.84 4.80 10.35
C GLU A 65 8.50 4.55 9.67
N TRP A 66 7.61 3.83 10.35
CA TRP A 66 6.21 3.66 9.96
C TRP A 66 5.38 4.81 10.52
N ILE A 67 4.57 5.45 9.68
CA ILE A 67 3.70 6.56 10.07
C ILE A 67 2.26 6.06 10.14
N ASP A 68 1.60 6.24 11.29
CA ASP A 68 0.17 5.91 11.44
C ASP A 68 -0.69 6.81 10.56
N VAL A 69 -1.56 6.21 9.77
CA VAL A 69 -2.51 6.91 8.90
C VAL A 69 -3.87 6.90 9.60
N THR A 70 -4.19 7.99 10.30
CA THR A 70 -5.39 8.08 11.16
C THR A 70 -6.72 8.09 10.40
N ALA A 71 -6.69 8.33 9.09
CA ALA A 71 -7.81 8.17 8.16
C ALA A 71 -7.24 8.06 6.74
N ASP A 72 -7.45 6.92 6.09
CA ASP A 72 -7.11 6.79 4.66
C ASP A 72 -8.14 7.57 3.85
N MET A 73 -7.77 8.77 3.42
CA MET A 73 -8.60 9.65 2.59
C MET A 73 -8.43 9.35 1.09
N ILE A 74 -7.71 8.26 0.75
CA ILE A 74 -7.49 7.85 -0.62
C ILE A 74 -8.73 7.11 -1.12
N HIS A 75 -9.41 7.71 -2.10
CA HIS A 75 -10.50 7.07 -2.84
C HIS A 75 -9.92 6.46 -4.12
N PHE A 76 -9.95 5.13 -4.22
CA PHE A 76 -9.53 4.39 -5.41
C PHE A 76 -10.71 4.23 -6.38
N GLU A 77 -10.50 4.44 -7.68
CA GLU A 77 -11.58 4.31 -8.68
C GLU A 77 -11.93 2.84 -9.00
N ASP A 78 -11.01 1.89 -8.76
CA ASP A 78 -11.15 0.47 -9.09
C ASP A 78 -11.50 -0.40 -7.87
N GLU A 79 -12.63 -0.14 -7.21
CA GLU A 79 -13.14 -1.00 -6.14
C GLU A 79 -13.74 -2.32 -6.71
N GLU A 80 -12.90 -3.24 -7.20
CA GLU A 80 -13.20 -4.67 -7.26
C GLU A 80 -12.07 -5.45 -6.58
N VAL A 81 -12.39 -6.10 -5.44
CA VAL A 81 -11.48 -6.95 -4.66
C VAL A 81 -11.64 -8.40 -5.16
N PRO A 82 -10.65 -9.01 -5.85
CA PRO A 82 -10.65 -10.45 -6.06
C PRO A 82 -10.10 -11.16 -4.82
N ALA A 83 -10.73 -12.28 -4.48
CA ALA A 83 -10.41 -13.15 -3.33
C ALA A 83 -9.08 -13.90 -3.46
#